data_AF-A0A2U0A830-F1
#
_entry.id   AF-A0A2U0A830-F1
#
_cell.length_a   1.000
_cell.length_b   1.000
_cell.length_c   1.000
_cell.angle_alpha   90.00
_cell.angle_beta   90.00
_cell.angle_gamma   90.00
#
_symmetry.space_group_name_H-M   'P 1'
#
loop_
_entity.id
_entity.type
_entity.pdbx_description
1 polymer ?
#
loop_
_entity_poly.entity_id
_entity_poly.type
_entity_poly.pdbx_seq_one_letter_code
_entity_poly.pdbx_strand_id
1 'polypeptide(L)'
;MHSRIIGALLILYSGTLLAVDEHVACQHPNAYADYDADTLHSIARSCKVSEVADLYYHRASHIRQLEKYLLFEHKLNNLGDSENIAYIDTYRIHIGLAEALLSKVLAPDAPLALNRLNRIYERSGEIAELRFRGYDLIANRLQQWLREKSNI
;
A
#
# COMPACT_ATOMS: atom_id res chain seq x y z
N MET A 1 35.81 -13.65 -61.80
CA MET A 1 35.07 -14.50 -60.83
C MET A 1 35.21 -13.87 -59.45
N HIS A 2 34.06 -13.56 -58.80
CA HIS A 2 33.78 -13.47 -57.35
C HIS A 2 34.80 -12.71 -56.45
N SER A 3 34.42 -11.80 -55.56
CA SER A 3 33.20 -11.75 -54.76
C SER A 3 33.02 -10.35 -54.14
N ARG A 4 31.77 -9.90 -54.05
CA ARG A 4 31.36 -8.71 -53.29
C ARG A 4 31.29 -9.08 -51.81
N ILE A 5 31.96 -8.33 -50.93
CA ILE A 5 31.70 -8.40 -49.49
C ILE A 5 31.02 -7.09 -49.10
N ILE A 6 29.69 -7.12 -49.11
CA ILE A 6 28.84 -6.08 -48.52
C ILE A 6 28.90 -6.33 -47.02
N GLY A 7 29.71 -5.56 -46.31
CA GLY A 7 29.76 -5.55 -44.86
C GLY A 7 28.49 -4.91 -44.31
N ALA A 8 27.51 -5.74 -43.95
CA ALA A 8 26.36 -5.31 -43.15
C ALA A 8 26.84 -5.09 -41.71
N LEU A 9 27.03 -3.82 -41.33
CA LEU A 9 27.32 -3.41 -39.97
C LEU A 9 26.01 -3.50 -39.16
N LEU A 10 25.74 -4.67 -38.57
CA LEU A 10 24.68 -4.85 -37.58
C LEU A 10 25.13 -4.18 -36.27
N ILE A 11 24.73 -2.93 -36.07
CA ILE A 11 24.81 -2.26 -34.78
C ILE A 11 23.73 -2.91 -33.90
N LEU A 12 24.13 -3.94 -33.16
CA LEU A 12 23.36 -4.47 -32.05
C LEU A 12 23.30 -3.37 -30.99
N TYR A 13 22.18 -2.64 -30.97
CA TYR A 13 21.76 -1.91 -29.79
C TYR A 13 21.47 -2.94 -28.71
N SER A 14 22.51 -3.30 -27.96
CA SER A 14 22.39 -3.94 -26.66
C SER A 14 21.74 -2.92 -25.73
N GLY A 15 20.42 -2.80 -25.82
CA GLY A 15 19.63 -2.22 -24.75
C GLY A 15 19.82 -3.11 -23.54
N THR A 16 20.84 -2.80 -22.72
CA THR A 16 20.89 -3.31 -21.36
C THR A 16 19.62 -2.79 -20.71
N LEU A 17 18.61 -3.67 -20.59
CA LEU A 17 17.58 -3.52 -19.59
C LEU A 17 18.36 -3.40 -18.28
N LEU A 18 18.55 -2.17 -17.81
CA LEU A 18 18.98 -1.93 -16.44
C LEU A 18 17.90 -2.64 -15.62
N ALA A 19 18.24 -3.83 -15.10
CA ALA A 19 17.48 -4.40 -14.02
C ALA A 19 17.52 -3.33 -12.93
N VAL A 20 16.41 -2.61 -12.77
CA VAL A 20 16.26 -1.70 -11.65
C VAL A 20 16.37 -2.61 -10.44
N ASP A 21 17.51 -2.55 -9.77
CA ASP A 21 17.73 -3.30 -8.55
C ASP A 21 16.62 -2.94 -7.56
N GLU A 22 16.14 -3.94 -6.82
CA GLU A 22 15.10 -3.73 -5.83
C GLU A 22 15.54 -2.65 -4.84
N HIS A 23 14.61 -1.80 -4.43
CA HIS A 23 14.91 -0.87 -3.37
C HIS A 23 15.28 -1.63 -2.08
N VAL A 24 16.28 -1.14 -1.33
CA VAL A 24 16.79 -1.81 -0.11
C VAL A 24 15.71 -2.10 0.93
N ALA A 25 14.69 -1.24 0.98
CA ALA A 25 13.53 -1.42 1.86
C ALA A 25 12.72 -2.70 1.57
N CYS A 26 12.78 -3.26 0.36
CA CYS A 26 12.13 -4.53 0.04
C CYS A 26 12.69 -5.70 0.88
N GLN A 27 13.92 -5.58 1.40
CA GLN A 27 14.53 -6.56 2.31
C GLN A 27 14.19 -6.29 3.79
N HIS A 28 13.65 -5.11 4.09
CA HIS A 28 13.35 -4.64 5.44
C HIS A 28 11.92 -4.08 5.51
N PRO A 29 10.89 -4.92 5.37
CA PRO A 29 9.48 -4.49 5.32
C PRO A 29 8.98 -3.84 6.62
N ASN A 30 9.79 -3.77 7.68
CA ASN A 30 9.49 -3.03 8.91
C ASN A 30 10.09 -1.62 8.96
N ALA A 31 11.04 -1.28 8.08
CA ALA A 31 11.79 -0.03 8.11
C ALA A 31 11.20 0.99 7.12
N TYR A 32 10.12 1.67 7.51
CA TYR A 32 9.40 2.61 6.63
C TYR A 32 8.86 3.89 7.28
N ALA A 33 9.10 4.09 8.58
CA ALA A 33 8.41 5.12 9.38
C ALA A 33 8.58 6.56 8.87
N ASP A 34 9.65 6.84 8.11
CA ASP A 34 9.98 8.18 7.62
C ASP A 34 9.65 8.38 6.13
N TYR A 35 9.04 7.40 5.45
CA TYR A 35 8.73 7.51 4.03
C TYR A 35 7.35 8.12 3.79
N ASP A 36 7.30 9.08 2.86
CA ASP A 36 6.05 9.60 2.33
C ASP A 36 5.36 8.60 1.38
N ALA A 37 4.11 8.89 1.01
CA ALA A 37 3.31 8.01 0.16
C ALA A 37 3.92 7.78 -1.23
N ASP A 38 4.60 8.78 -1.80
CA ASP A 38 5.19 8.69 -3.14
C ASP A 38 6.43 7.79 -3.13
N THR A 39 7.28 7.94 -2.11
CA THR A 39 8.43 7.08 -1.84
C THR A 39 7.98 5.65 -1.63
N LEU A 40 6.95 5.42 -0.81
CA LEU A 40 6.40 4.08 -0.58
C LEU A 40 5.85 3.45 -1.88
N HIS A 41 5.17 4.23 -2.73
CA HIS A 41 4.73 3.74 -4.06
C HIS A 41 5.91 3.39 -4.96
N SER A 42 6.98 4.19 -4.94
CA SER A 42 8.19 3.92 -5.71
C SER A 42 8.86 2.63 -5.24
N ILE A 43 8.97 2.42 -3.92
CA ILE A 43 9.49 1.18 -3.33
C ILE A 43 8.64 -0.01 -3.78
N ALA A 44 7.31 0.09 -3.67
CA ALA A 44 6.38 -0.97 -4.07
C ALA A 44 6.61 -1.44 -5.52
N ARG A 45 6.81 -0.50 -6.45
CA ARG A 45 7.08 -0.81 -7.86
C ARG A 45 8.42 -1.52 -8.10
N SER A 46 9.36 -1.38 -7.18
CA SER A 46 10.69 -1.99 -7.29
C SER A 46 10.79 -3.38 -6.67
N CYS A 47 9.90 -3.73 -5.73
CA CYS A 47 9.98 -5.02 -5.02
C CYS A 47 9.54 -6.18 -5.94
N LYS A 48 10.30 -7.27 -5.93
CA LYS A 48 10.04 -8.51 -6.68
C LYS A 48 9.10 -9.44 -5.92
N VAL A 49 9.12 -9.42 -4.59
CA VAL A 49 8.18 -10.18 -3.76
C VAL A 49 6.84 -9.44 -3.72
N SER A 50 5.80 -10.05 -4.29
CA SER A 50 4.45 -9.45 -4.42
C SER A 50 3.91 -8.94 -3.09
N GLU A 51 3.99 -9.75 -2.03
CA GLU A 51 3.42 -9.41 -0.74
C GLU A 51 4.12 -8.23 -0.07
N VAL A 52 5.42 -8.05 -0.35
CA VAL A 52 6.19 -6.88 0.10
C VAL A 52 5.80 -5.65 -0.72
N ALA A 53 5.68 -5.80 -2.05
CA ALA A 53 5.22 -4.72 -2.92
C ALA A 53 3.82 -4.21 -2.49
N ASP A 54 2.90 -5.13 -2.28
CA ASP A 54 1.53 -4.85 -1.82
C ASP A 54 1.53 -4.14 -0.46
N LEU A 55 2.39 -4.55 0.47
CA LEU A 55 2.49 -3.90 1.78
C LEU A 55 2.92 -2.43 1.66
N TYR A 56 3.93 -2.14 0.85
CA TYR A 56 4.36 -0.77 0.60
C TYR A 56 3.30 0.05 -0.13
N TYR A 57 2.59 -0.56 -1.10
CA TYR A 57 1.46 0.07 -1.79
C TYR A 57 0.32 0.41 -0.83
N HIS A 58 -0.03 -0.51 0.07
CA HIS A 58 -1.08 -0.32 1.07
C HIS A 58 -0.73 0.76 2.09
N ARG A 59 0.53 0.81 2.57
CA ARG A 59 1.01 1.88 3.45
C ARG A 59 0.92 3.24 2.79
N ALA A 60 1.33 3.35 1.53
CA ALA A 60 1.20 4.58 0.78
C ALA A 60 -0.26 5.01 0.61
N SER A 61 -1.14 4.06 0.30
CA SER A 61 -2.57 4.29 0.16
C SER A 61 -3.19 4.75 1.48
N HIS A 62 -2.78 4.16 2.60
CA HIS A 62 -3.19 4.55 3.94
C HIS A 62 -2.82 6.00 4.25
N ILE A 63 -1.57 6.41 4.00
CA ILE A 63 -1.12 7.80 4.21
C ILE A 63 -1.98 8.76 3.37
N ARG A 64 -2.15 8.51 2.07
CA ARG A 64 -2.98 9.36 1.20
C ARG A 64 -4.44 9.42 1.64
N GLN A 65 -4.98 8.32 2.14
CA GLN A 65 -6.35 8.26 2.63
C GLN A 65 -6.50 9.12 3.91
N LEU A 66 -5.54 9.06 4.84
CA LEU A 66 -5.51 9.93 6.02
C LEU A 66 -5.36 11.40 5.65
N GLU A 67 -4.47 11.75 4.72
CA GLU A 67 -4.31 13.12 4.23
C GLU A 67 -5.60 13.67 3.63
N LYS A 68 -6.30 12.85 2.82
CA LYS A 68 -7.62 13.19 2.26
C LYS A 68 -8.63 13.51 3.36
N TYR A 69 -8.66 12.68 4.40
CA TYR A 69 -9.58 12.79 5.52
C TYR A 69 -9.32 14.03 6.37
N LEU A 70 -8.05 14.30 6.70
CA LEU A 70 -7.64 15.49 7.44
C LEU A 70 -7.95 16.78 6.65
N LEU A 71 -7.71 16.77 5.34
CA LEU A 71 -8.04 17.91 4.47
C LEU A 71 -9.56 18.18 4.46
N PHE A 72 -10.37 17.13 4.44
CA PHE A 72 -11.82 17.24 4.48
C PHE A 72 -12.31 17.78 5.82
N GLU A 73 -11.84 17.23 6.95
CA GLU A 73 -12.14 17.73 8.29
C GLU A 73 -11.79 19.21 8.43
N HIS A 74 -10.58 19.60 8.01
CA HIS A 74 -10.15 21.00 8.10
C HIS A 74 -11.08 21.94 7.31
N LYS A 75 -11.55 21.51 6.14
CA LYS A 75 -12.52 22.27 5.33
C LYS A 75 -13.88 22.37 6.01
N LEU A 76 -14.40 21.30 6.60
CA LEU A 76 -15.68 21.31 7.33
C LEU A 76 -15.62 22.26 8.53
N ASN A 77 -14.57 22.13 9.34
CA ASN A 77 -14.38 22.98 10.52
C ASN A 77 -14.32 24.48 10.15
N ASN A 78 -13.69 24.81 9.01
CA ASN A 78 -13.64 26.19 8.49
C ASN A 78 -15.02 26.71 8.03
N LEU A 79 -15.97 25.82 7.72
CA LEU A 79 -17.35 26.16 7.36
C LEU A 79 -18.28 26.24 8.58
N GLY A 80 -17.77 25.93 9.78
CA GLY A 80 -18.56 25.90 11.02
C GLY A 80 -19.38 24.62 11.22
N ASP A 81 -19.22 23.65 10.33
CA ASP A 81 -19.82 22.32 10.45
C ASP A 81 -18.84 21.39 11.17
N SER A 82 -19.35 20.57 12.09
CA SER A 82 -18.59 19.46 12.69
C SER A 82 -19.26 18.15 12.32
N GLU A 83 -18.53 17.31 11.60
CA GLU A 83 -18.94 15.92 11.35
C GLU A 83 -18.23 15.00 12.33
N ASN A 84 -18.91 13.94 12.78
CA ASN A 84 -18.28 12.93 13.63
C ASN A 84 -17.32 12.06 12.80
N ILE A 85 -16.06 12.46 12.79
CA ILE A 85 -14.97 11.76 12.10
C ILE A 85 -14.29 10.69 12.97
N ALA A 86 -14.88 10.24 14.08
CA ALA A 86 -14.27 9.24 14.97
C ALA A 86 -13.90 7.91 14.27
N TYR A 87 -14.53 7.62 13.12
CA TYR A 87 -14.17 6.49 12.28
C TYR A 87 -12.76 6.61 11.66
N ILE A 88 -12.27 7.83 11.43
CA ILE A 88 -10.92 8.11 10.89
C ILE A 88 -9.87 7.73 11.92
N ASP A 89 -10.09 8.12 13.19
CA ASP A 89 -9.23 7.72 14.30
C ASP A 89 -9.27 6.21 14.52
N THR A 90 -10.46 5.61 14.46
CA THR A 90 -10.62 4.15 14.57
C THR A 90 -9.82 3.43 13.49
N TYR A 91 -9.88 3.92 12.25
CA TYR A 91 -9.11 3.38 11.13
C TYR A 91 -7.59 3.48 11.37
N ARG A 92 -7.10 4.67 11.74
CA ARG A 92 -5.67 4.92 12.02
C ARG A 92 -5.16 4.03 13.16
N ILE A 93 -5.90 3.96 14.26
CA ILE A 93 -5.52 3.15 15.44
C ILE A 93 -5.50 1.67 15.09
N HIS A 94 -6.48 1.18 14.34
CA HIS A 94 -6.54 -0.23 13.95
C HIS A 94 -5.33 -0.65 13.10
N ILE A 95 -4.98 0.16 12.09
CA ILE A 95 -3.79 -0.08 11.27
C ILE A 95 -2.51 -0.01 12.10
N GLY A 96 -2.35 1.03 12.92
CA GLY A 96 -1.16 1.17 13.78
C GLY A 96 -0.98 0.00 14.74
N LEU A 97 -2.06 -0.50 15.33
CA LEU A 97 -2.02 -1.69 16.19
C LEU A 97 -1.65 -2.96 15.41
N ALA A 98 -2.22 -3.15 14.22
CA ALA A 98 -1.90 -4.31 13.38
C ALA A 98 -0.42 -4.33 12.95
N GLU A 99 0.11 -3.18 12.55
CA GLU A 99 1.54 -2.98 12.25
C GLU A 99 2.40 -3.30 13.47
N ALA A 100 2.07 -2.75 14.64
CA ALA A 100 2.82 -2.99 15.88
C ALA A 100 2.85 -4.49 16.25
N LEU A 101 1.71 -5.17 16.17
CA LEU A 101 1.59 -6.60 16.51
C LEU A 101 2.34 -7.52 15.55
N LEU A 102 2.39 -7.18 14.26
CA LEU A 102 3.05 -8.01 13.24
C LEU A 102 4.51 -7.62 12.99
N SER A 103 4.94 -6.43 13.42
CA SER A 103 6.28 -5.87 13.15
C SER A 103 7.46 -6.82 13.35
N LYS A 104 7.44 -7.65 14.39
CA LYS A 104 8.52 -8.58 14.74
C LYS A 104 8.65 -9.78 13.79
N VAL A 105 7.59 -10.09 13.06
CA VAL A 105 7.51 -11.26 12.17
C VAL A 105 7.44 -10.85 10.69
N LEU A 106 7.49 -9.54 10.40
CA LEU A 106 7.54 -9.04 9.03
C LEU A 106 8.94 -9.23 8.46
N ALA A 107 9.06 -10.18 7.55
CA ALA A 107 10.24 -10.44 6.74
C ALA A 107 9.81 -10.75 5.29
N PRO A 108 10.68 -10.55 4.29
CA PRO A 108 10.34 -10.80 2.88
C PRO A 108 9.91 -12.24 2.60
N ASP A 109 10.42 -13.20 3.37
CA ASP A 109 10.13 -14.63 3.30
C ASP A 109 9.01 -15.10 4.25
N ALA A 110 8.28 -14.16 4.86
CA ALA A 110 7.17 -14.43 5.78
C ALA A 110 5.79 -14.16 5.14
N PRO A 111 5.38 -14.93 4.11
CA PRO A 111 4.20 -14.62 3.29
C PRO A 111 2.91 -14.61 4.11
N LEU A 112 2.80 -15.42 5.18
CA LEU A 112 1.61 -15.44 6.03
C LEU A 112 1.43 -14.13 6.82
N ALA A 113 2.52 -13.57 7.36
CA ALA A 113 2.48 -12.33 8.12
C ALA A 113 2.20 -11.13 7.19
N LEU A 114 2.88 -11.08 6.04
CA LEU A 114 2.67 -10.05 5.02
C LEU A 114 1.22 -10.08 4.48
N ASN A 115 0.74 -11.25 4.05
CA ASN A 115 -0.63 -11.39 3.55
C ASN A 115 -1.68 -11.03 4.61
N ARG A 116 -1.44 -11.38 5.88
CA ARG A 116 -2.34 -10.99 6.96
C ARG A 116 -2.42 -9.47 7.10
N LEU A 117 -1.27 -8.79 7.09
CA LEU A 117 -1.22 -7.34 7.21
C LEU A 117 -1.84 -6.64 5.98
N ASN A 118 -1.52 -7.09 4.77
CA ASN A 118 -2.11 -6.56 3.53
C ASN A 118 -3.63 -6.65 3.54
N ARG A 119 -4.19 -7.79 3.95
CA ARG A 119 -5.65 -7.95 4.10
C ARG A 119 -6.25 -7.02 5.15
N ILE A 120 -5.53 -6.73 6.23
CA ILE A 120 -6.00 -5.77 7.25
C ILE A 120 -6.05 -4.36 6.65
N TYR A 121 -5.02 -3.96 5.91
CA TYR A 121 -5.00 -2.69 5.18
C TYR A 121 -6.17 -2.57 4.20
N GLU A 122 -6.32 -3.55 3.32
CA GLU A 122 -7.36 -3.58 2.28
C GLU A 122 -8.75 -3.43 2.90
N ARG A 123 -9.10 -4.30 3.85
CA ARG A 123 -10.42 -4.32 4.49
C ARG A 123 -10.70 -3.04 5.29
N SER A 124 -9.71 -2.59 6.06
CA SER A 124 -9.88 -1.39 6.88
C SER A 124 -9.99 -0.14 6.02
N GLY A 125 -9.21 -0.06 4.94
CA GLY A 125 -9.27 1.03 3.97
C GLY A 125 -10.60 1.06 3.22
N GLU A 126 -11.14 -0.09 2.82
CA GLU A 126 -12.46 -0.19 2.20
C GLU A 126 -13.58 0.27 3.14
N ILE A 127 -13.58 -0.22 4.40
CA ILE A 127 -14.56 0.21 5.40
C ILE A 127 -14.47 1.71 5.65
N ALA A 128 -13.25 2.25 5.81
CA ALA A 128 -13.04 3.66 6.03
C ALA A 128 -13.55 4.49 4.84
N GLU A 129 -13.29 4.04 3.60
CA GLU A 129 -13.74 4.73 2.38
C GLU A 129 -15.27 4.74 2.27
N LEU A 130 -15.93 3.64 2.60
CA LEU A 130 -17.39 3.56 2.61
C LEU A 130 -17.98 4.56 3.62
N ARG A 131 -17.41 4.63 4.82
CA ARG A 131 -17.84 5.60 5.85
C ARG A 131 -17.62 7.04 5.41
N PHE A 132 -16.45 7.33 4.85
CA PHE A 132 -16.14 8.67 4.33
C PHE A 132 -17.11 9.12 3.23
N ARG A 133 -17.65 8.19 2.44
CA ARG A 133 -18.65 8.47 1.40
C ARG A 133 -20.10 8.52 1.94
N GLY A 134 -20.31 8.33 3.24
CA GLY A 134 -21.64 8.28 3.87
C GLY A 134 -22.38 6.95 3.73
N TYR A 135 -21.70 5.88 3.30
CA TYR A 135 -22.30 4.54 3.14
C TYR A 135 -22.21 3.68 4.42
N ASP A 136 -22.59 4.24 5.58
CA ASP A 136 -22.42 3.58 6.88
C ASP A 136 -23.10 2.22 6.99
N LEU A 137 -24.30 2.06 6.43
CA LEU A 137 -25.01 0.78 6.46
C LEU A 137 -24.26 -0.31 5.69
N ILE A 138 -23.63 0.04 4.57
CA ILE A 138 -22.82 -0.89 3.77
C ILE A 138 -21.53 -1.22 4.54
N ALA A 139 -20.86 -0.19 5.09
CA ALA A 139 -19.66 -0.36 5.90
C ALA A 139 -19.90 -1.29 7.10
N ASN A 140 -21.02 -1.11 7.82
CA ASN A 140 -21.39 -1.94 8.97
C ASN A 140 -21.65 -3.40 8.57
N ARG A 141 -22.35 -3.63 7.46
CA ARG A 141 -22.59 -4.99 6.94
C ARG A 141 -21.29 -5.68 6.54
N LEU A 142 -20.40 -4.97 5.83
CA LEU A 142 -19.09 -5.49 5.45
C LEU A 142 -18.26 -5.84 6.70
N GLN A 143 -18.21 -4.95 7.69
CA GLN A 143 -17.50 -5.16 8.93
C GLN A 143 -18.03 -6.37 9.71
N GLN A 144 -19.35 -6.55 9.77
CA GLN A 144 -19.98 -7.72 10.39
C GLN A 144 -19.61 -9.01 9.66
N TRP A 145 -19.77 -9.05 8.34
CA TRP A 145 -19.44 -10.22 7.52
C TRP A 145 -17.97 -10.63 7.67
N LEU A 146 -17.06 -9.65 7.69
CA LEU A 146 -15.64 -9.91 7.90
C LEU A 146 -15.34 -10.51 9.28
N ARG A 147 -16.03 -10.07 10.33
CA ARG A 147 -15.90 -10.64 11.69
C ARG A 147 -16.37 -12.09 11.75
N GLU A 148 -17.51 -12.39 11.13
CA GLU A 148 -18.05 -13.75 11.05
C GLU A 148 -17.09 -14.68 10.30
N LYS A 149 -16.50 -14.20 9.20
CA LYS A 149 -15.54 -14.97 8.40
C LYS A 149 -14.16 -15.15 9.05
N SER A 150 -13.79 -14.29 10.01
CA SER A 150 -12.51 -14.39 10.73
C SER A 150 -12.52 -15.34 11.93
N ASN A 151 -13.70 -15.85 12.33
CA ASN A 151 -13.86 -16.79 13.45
C ASN A 151 -13.85 -18.27 13.00
N ILE A 152 -13.28 -18.56 11.82
CA ILE A 152 -12.96 -19.89 11.28
C ILE A 152 -11.47 -19.89 10.95
#